data_AF-A0A5J5IAK1-F1
#
_entry.id   AF-A0A5J5IAK1-F1
#
_cell.length_a   1.000
_cell.length_b   1.000
_cell.length_c   1.000
_cell.angle_alpha   90.00
_cell.angle_beta   90.00
_cell.angle_gamma   90.00
#
_symmetry.space_group_name_H-M   'P 1'
#
loop_
_entity.id
_entity.type
_entity.pdbx_description
1 polymer ?
#
loop_
_entity_poly.entity_id
_entity_poly.type
_entity_poly.pdbx_seq_one_letter_code
_entity_poly.pdbx_strand_id
1 'polypeptide(L)'
;MNSETELIHLTTKQINIVELVNRLTEIRDRIYDNKAVIVEKFPLLNDKIDCRITGLSKLINVINSSNLGCAFWAKNLLHHQWWIENTSFNDSDETLLRMEFQNFIKLGLFHFSFSAIESTLRCIMRGIDPSAHFGAAVEFKRIYDDLIRNRLTAIRIDFIELLDFFSALRNTIHNNGIYFHKSGNSISRTFKGKSYDFNYGQPIEFASWPLLLEVLSDAANMLIVIVLDTNVISIPGDLIDPAST
;
A
#
# COMPACT_ATOMS: atom_id res chain seq x y z
N MET A 1 -33.58 -16.04 14.85
CA MET A 1 -32.21 -16.18 15.36
C MET A 1 -31.34 -15.27 14.52
N ASN A 2 -30.63 -14.36 15.19
CA ASN A 2 -30.28 -13.01 14.73
C ASN A 2 -29.25 -12.96 13.59
N SER A 3 -29.69 -12.56 12.40
CA SER A 3 -28.81 -12.13 11.30
C SER A 3 -28.01 -10.86 11.64
N GLU A 4 -28.53 -9.99 12.53
CA GLU A 4 -27.79 -8.84 13.07
C GLU A 4 -26.64 -9.27 13.98
N THR A 5 -26.77 -10.37 14.73
CA THR A 5 -25.71 -10.83 15.63
C THR A 5 -24.60 -11.55 14.85
N GLU A 6 -24.90 -12.18 13.71
CA GLU A 6 -23.89 -12.74 12.79
C GLU A 6 -23.14 -11.67 11.99
N LEU A 7 -23.80 -10.57 11.59
CA LEU A 7 -23.12 -9.44 10.93
C LEU A 7 -22.19 -8.67 11.91
N ILE A 8 -22.58 -8.60 13.18
CA ILE A 8 -21.77 -8.03 14.27
C ILE A 8 -20.61 -8.98 14.66
N HIS A 9 -20.73 -10.30 14.45
CA HIS A 9 -19.65 -11.24 14.76
C HIS A 9 -18.54 -11.29 13.69
N LEU A 10 -18.84 -10.95 12.43
CA LEU A 10 -17.84 -10.80 11.36
C LEU A 10 -16.95 -9.54 11.49
N THR A 11 -17.19 -8.68 12.49
CA THR A 11 -16.51 -7.38 12.67
C THR A 11 -15.68 -7.26 13.94
N THR A 12 -15.05 -8.35 14.38
CA THR A 12 -14.05 -8.28 15.46
C THR A 12 -12.75 -7.63 14.95
N LYS A 13 -12.48 -6.40 15.43
CA LYS A 13 -11.37 -5.46 15.12
C LYS A 13 -11.59 -4.43 14.01
N GLN A 14 -12.76 -3.80 13.96
CA GLN A 14 -12.89 -2.53 13.24
C GLN A 14 -12.19 -1.41 14.01
N ILE A 15 -11.25 -0.73 13.36
CA ILE A 15 -10.65 0.52 13.83
C ILE A 15 -11.73 1.62 13.79
N ASN A 16 -11.73 2.53 14.76
CA ASN A 16 -12.58 3.72 14.68
C ASN A 16 -12.10 4.61 13.51
N ILE A 17 -13.01 5.19 12.74
CA ILE A 17 -12.67 6.07 11.59
C ILE A 17 -11.76 7.23 11.97
N VAL A 18 -11.91 7.80 13.18
CA VAL A 18 -11.03 8.86 13.70
C VAL A 18 -9.62 8.32 13.92
N GLU A 19 -9.50 7.14 14.53
CA GLU A 19 -8.21 6.48 14.73
C GLU A 19 -7.54 6.12 13.40
N LEU A 20 -8.33 5.64 12.41
CA LEU A 20 -7.85 5.37 11.05
C LEU A 20 -7.27 6.63 10.40
N VAL A 21 -8.00 7.74 10.42
CA VAL A 21 -7.54 9.02 9.86
C VAL A 21 -6.27 9.50 10.55
N ASN A 22 -6.19 9.39 11.88
CA ASN A 22 -5.01 9.80 12.63
C ASN A 22 -3.79 8.96 12.23
N ARG A 23 -3.93 7.63 12.19
CA ARG A 23 -2.82 6.74 11.79
C ARG A 23 -2.37 6.95 10.35
N LEU A 24 -3.31 7.17 9.42
CA LEU A 24 -2.97 7.52 8.04
C LEU A 24 -2.22 8.85 7.97
N THR A 25 -2.67 9.84 8.73
CA THR A 25 -2.02 11.16 8.85
C THR A 25 -0.60 11.05 9.39
N GLU A 26 -0.39 10.28 10.45
CA GLU A 26 0.95 10.01 11.01
C GLU A 26 1.89 9.36 9.99
N ILE A 27 1.41 8.35 9.25
CA ILE A 27 2.21 7.72 8.18
C ILE A 27 2.55 8.73 7.09
N ARG A 28 1.57 9.53 6.65
CA ARG A 28 1.76 10.56 5.62
C ARG A 28 2.78 11.60 6.04
N ASP A 29 2.66 12.13 7.25
CA ASP A 29 3.50 13.22 7.74
C ASP A 29 4.95 12.76 7.86
N ARG A 30 5.18 11.54 8.34
CA ARG A 30 6.51 10.93 8.32
C ARG A 30 7.09 10.81 6.89
N ILE A 31 6.26 10.47 5.89
CA ILE A 31 6.72 10.41 4.49
C ILE A 31 7.03 11.82 3.97
N TYR A 32 6.23 12.83 4.32
CA TYR A 32 6.50 14.23 3.98
C TYR A 32 7.83 14.72 4.54
N ASP A 33 8.07 14.48 5.83
CA ASP A 33 9.30 14.90 6.52
C ASP A 33 10.53 14.25 5.88
N ASN A 34 10.46 12.93 5.62
CA ASN A 34 11.56 12.22 4.96
C ASN A 34 11.76 12.67 3.49
N LYS A 35 10.68 12.97 2.78
CA LYS A 35 10.76 13.56 1.43
C LYS A 35 11.50 14.90 1.48
N ALA A 36 11.19 15.77 2.44
CA ALA A 36 11.87 17.05 2.60
C ALA A 36 13.36 16.88 2.84
N VAL A 37 13.75 15.93 3.72
CA VAL A 37 15.17 15.58 3.96
C VAL A 37 15.86 15.09 2.68
N ILE A 38 15.19 14.25 1.88
CA ILE A 38 15.74 13.76 0.61
C ILE A 38 15.94 14.91 -0.39
N VAL A 39 14.95 15.80 -0.52
CA VAL A 39 15.05 16.98 -1.40
C VAL A 39 16.20 17.89 -0.97
N GLU A 40 16.35 18.15 0.33
CA GLU A 40 17.45 18.97 0.86
C GLU A 40 18.82 18.32 0.60
N LYS A 41 18.92 16.99 0.75
CA LYS A 41 20.15 16.24 0.48
C LYS A 41 20.52 16.21 -1.00
N PHE A 42 19.55 16.36 -1.90
CA PHE A 42 19.73 16.27 -3.35
C PHE A 42 19.12 17.46 -4.10
N PRO A 43 19.64 18.68 -3.90
CA PRO A 43 19.04 19.89 -4.45
C PRO A 43 19.12 20.01 -5.99
N LEU A 44 19.93 19.15 -6.62
CA LEU A 44 20.07 19.09 -8.08
C LEU A 44 19.03 18.19 -8.75
N LEU A 45 18.33 17.35 -7.99
CA LEU A 45 17.30 16.48 -8.54
C LEU A 45 16.01 17.26 -8.75
N ASN A 46 15.35 16.98 -9.87
CA ASN A 46 14.05 17.56 -10.14
C ASN A 46 12.97 16.80 -9.38
N ASP A 47 12.45 17.42 -8.32
CA ASP A 47 11.46 16.87 -7.40
C ASP A 47 10.11 16.49 -8.05
N LYS A 48 9.87 16.94 -9.29
CA LYS A 48 8.66 16.62 -10.07
C LYS A 48 8.80 15.37 -10.91
N ILE A 49 10.02 14.95 -11.26
CA ILE A 49 10.24 13.85 -12.21
C ILE A 49 11.15 12.75 -11.68
N ASP A 50 11.98 13.03 -10.67
CA ASP A 50 12.90 12.04 -10.13
C ASP A 50 12.17 11.01 -9.27
N CYS A 51 12.26 9.73 -9.65
CA CYS A 51 11.48 8.66 -9.04
C CYS A 51 11.83 8.38 -7.57
N ARG A 52 13.01 8.81 -7.10
CA ARG A 52 13.37 8.78 -5.67
C ARG A 52 12.45 9.70 -4.86
N ILE A 53 12.00 10.81 -5.45
CA ILE A 53 11.16 11.83 -4.82
C ILE A 53 9.68 11.65 -5.19
N THR A 54 9.38 11.37 -6.46
CA THR A 54 7.99 11.17 -6.92
C THR A 54 7.39 9.88 -6.35
N GLY A 55 8.20 8.86 -6.06
CA GLY A 55 7.76 7.64 -5.36
C GLY A 55 7.12 7.93 -4.00
N LEU A 56 7.78 8.79 -3.20
CA LEU A 56 7.25 9.26 -1.92
C LEU A 56 6.01 10.15 -2.13
N SER A 57 6.03 11.00 -3.16
CA SER A 57 4.89 11.85 -3.52
C SER A 57 3.65 11.03 -3.90
N LYS A 58 3.82 9.92 -4.63
CA LYS A 58 2.74 8.98 -4.96
C LYS A 58 2.14 8.38 -3.69
N LEU A 59 2.96 7.92 -2.73
CA LEU A 59 2.45 7.39 -1.46
C LEU A 59 1.68 8.45 -0.67
N ILE A 60 2.21 9.66 -0.57
CA ILE A 60 1.53 10.81 0.05
C ILE A 60 0.16 11.04 -0.60
N ASN A 61 0.09 11.06 -1.93
CA ASN A 61 -1.14 11.29 -2.67
C ASN A 61 -2.17 10.19 -2.40
N VAL A 62 -1.75 8.92 -2.40
CA VAL A 62 -2.64 7.79 -2.09
C VAL A 62 -3.21 7.90 -0.68
N ILE A 63 -2.37 8.27 0.31
CA ILE A 63 -2.82 8.45 1.68
C ILE A 63 -3.76 9.66 1.80
N ASN A 64 -3.46 10.77 1.15
CA ASN A 64 -4.33 11.94 1.11
C ASN A 64 -5.71 11.61 0.50
N SER A 65 -5.76 10.92 -0.63
CA SER A 65 -7.00 10.46 -1.24
C SER A 65 -7.80 9.54 -0.30
N SER A 66 -7.11 8.66 0.42
CA SER A 66 -7.73 7.76 1.39
C SER A 66 -8.27 8.52 2.61
N ASN A 67 -7.55 9.54 3.10
CA ASN A 67 -8.01 10.43 4.15
C ASN A 67 -9.24 11.24 3.74
N LEU A 68 -9.28 11.75 2.50
CA LEU A 68 -10.45 12.42 1.95
C LEU A 68 -11.66 11.48 1.91
N GLY A 69 -11.47 10.24 1.44
CA GLY A 69 -12.50 9.20 1.48
C GLY A 69 -12.99 8.92 2.91
N CYS A 70 -12.07 8.77 3.86
CA CYS A 70 -12.41 8.55 5.27
C CYS A 70 -13.15 9.74 5.88
N ALA A 71 -12.76 10.98 5.54
CA ALA A 71 -13.44 12.19 6.00
C ALA A 71 -14.86 12.30 5.42
N PHE A 72 -15.03 11.96 4.14
CA PHE A 72 -16.35 11.90 3.51
C PHE A 72 -17.22 10.83 4.18
N TRP A 73 -16.67 9.64 4.41
CA TRP A 73 -17.36 8.56 5.13
C TRP A 73 -17.82 9.02 6.51
N ALA A 74 -16.90 9.58 7.31
CA ALA A 74 -17.17 9.99 8.67
C ALA A 74 -18.22 11.10 8.77
N LYS A 75 -18.14 12.12 7.89
CA LYS A 75 -18.99 13.33 7.96
C LYS A 75 -20.32 13.19 7.23
N ASN A 76 -20.46 12.21 6.33
CA ASN A 76 -21.64 12.07 5.48
C ASN A 76 -22.22 10.68 5.63
N LEU A 77 -21.51 9.67 5.12
CA LEU A 77 -22.10 8.34 4.96
C LEU A 77 -22.41 7.66 6.30
N LEU A 78 -21.83 8.07 7.44
CA LEU A 78 -22.23 7.58 8.78
C LEU A 78 -23.51 8.21 9.34
N HIS A 79 -24.02 9.28 8.73
CA HIS A 79 -25.20 10.01 9.18
C HIS A 79 -26.40 9.69 8.29
N HIS A 80 -27.44 9.08 8.87
CA HIS A 80 -28.67 8.71 8.16
C HIS A 80 -29.32 9.90 7.42
N GLN A 81 -29.27 11.10 8.00
CA GLN A 81 -29.80 12.32 7.38
C GLN A 81 -29.22 12.60 5.99
N TRP A 82 -27.92 12.32 5.79
CA TRP A 82 -27.29 12.50 4.48
C TRP A 82 -27.92 11.60 3.42
N TRP A 83 -28.28 10.36 3.78
CA TRP A 83 -28.90 9.39 2.87
C TRP A 83 -30.31 9.81 2.47
N ILE A 84 -31.10 10.32 3.41
CA ILE A 84 -32.44 10.90 3.15
C ILE A 84 -32.35 12.07 2.14
N GLU A 85 -31.37 12.94 2.33
CA GLU A 85 -31.23 14.16 1.54
C GLU A 85 -30.61 13.95 0.15
N ASN A 86 -29.73 12.96 0.01
CA ASN A 86 -28.88 12.81 -1.18
C ASN A 86 -29.17 11.55 -1.99
N THR A 87 -30.03 10.65 -1.51
CA THR A 87 -30.30 9.37 -2.16
C THR A 87 -31.77 8.97 -2.05
N SER A 88 -32.16 7.89 -2.75
CA SER A 88 -33.49 7.27 -2.64
C SER A 88 -33.41 5.81 -2.19
N PHE A 89 -32.33 5.46 -1.47
CA PHE A 89 -32.06 4.10 -1.02
C PHE A 89 -32.85 3.78 0.26
N ASN A 90 -33.14 2.49 0.48
CA ASN A 90 -33.70 2.02 1.75
C ASN A 90 -32.59 1.79 2.80
N ASP A 91 -32.98 1.60 4.07
CA ASP A 91 -32.02 1.44 5.19
C ASP A 91 -31.09 0.22 5.03
N SER A 92 -31.55 -0.85 4.36
CA SER A 92 -30.72 -2.04 4.11
C SER A 92 -29.60 -1.77 3.10
N ASP A 93 -29.91 -0.97 2.07
CA ASP A 93 -28.94 -0.51 1.09
C ASP A 93 -27.93 0.47 1.72
N GLU A 94 -28.38 1.34 2.63
CA GLU A 94 -27.51 2.27 3.37
C GLU A 94 -26.39 1.52 4.11
N THR A 95 -26.73 0.47 4.86
CA THR A 95 -25.73 -0.30 5.63
C THR A 95 -24.73 -1.00 4.70
N LEU A 96 -25.24 -1.63 3.63
CA LEU A 96 -24.40 -2.30 2.63
C LEU A 96 -23.43 -1.32 1.95
N LEU A 97 -23.95 -0.18 1.47
CA LEU A 97 -23.16 0.81 0.75
C LEU A 97 -22.09 1.47 1.64
N ARG A 98 -22.34 1.64 2.94
CA ARG A 98 -21.32 2.09 3.90
C ARG A 98 -20.15 1.11 3.97
N MET A 99 -20.44 -0.19 4.06
CA MET A 99 -19.40 -1.24 4.11
C MET A 99 -18.64 -1.33 2.79
N GLU A 100 -19.35 -1.26 1.66
CA GLU A 100 -18.73 -1.25 0.33
C GLU A 100 -17.84 -0.04 0.11
N PHE A 101 -18.25 1.15 0.56
CA PHE A 101 -17.42 2.35 0.48
C PHE A 101 -16.16 2.24 1.35
N GLN A 102 -16.28 1.70 2.57
CA GLN A 102 -15.12 1.42 3.42
C GLN A 102 -14.16 0.44 2.73
N ASN A 103 -14.68 -0.64 2.15
CA ASN A 103 -13.88 -1.60 1.40
C ASN A 103 -13.22 -0.92 0.19
N PHE A 104 -13.94 -0.11 -0.57
CA PHE A 104 -13.38 0.66 -1.69
C PHE A 104 -12.18 1.51 -1.27
N ILE A 105 -12.26 2.26 -0.16
CA ILE A 105 -11.12 3.03 0.38
C ILE A 105 -9.96 2.10 0.72
N LYS A 106 -10.22 0.98 1.40
CA LYS A 106 -9.21 -0.02 1.79
C LYS A 106 -8.49 -0.60 0.58
N LEU A 107 -9.26 -1.02 -0.43
CA LEU A 107 -8.73 -1.59 -1.67
C LEU A 107 -7.89 -0.55 -2.42
N GLY A 108 -8.40 0.68 -2.56
CA GLY A 108 -7.71 1.79 -3.20
C GLY A 108 -6.38 2.11 -2.53
N LEU A 109 -6.38 2.32 -1.21
CA LEU A 109 -5.16 2.58 -0.44
C LEU A 109 -4.09 1.53 -0.72
N PHE A 110 -4.43 0.25 -0.51
CA PHE A 110 -3.43 -0.82 -0.57
C PHE A 110 -2.95 -1.07 -2.00
N HIS A 111 -3.86 -1.07 -2.97
CA HIS A 111 -3.53 -1.27 -4.37
C HIS A 111 -2.62 -0.17 -4.90
N PHE A 112 -2.99 1.10 -4.70
CA PHE A 112 -2.21 2.22 -5.22
C PHE A 112 -0.91 2.43 -4.46
N SER A 113 -0.85 2.14 -3.16
CA SER A 113 0.42 2.14 -2.42
C SER A 113 1.39 1.07 -2.93
N PHE A 114 0.91 -0.16 -3.15
CA PHE A 114 1.75 -1.21 -3.73
C PHE A 114 2.25 -0.83 -5.13
N SER A 115 1.35 -0.30 -5.97
CA SER A 115 1.69 0.18 -7.31
C SER A 115 2.75 1.30 -7.29
N ALA A 116 2.63 2.26 -6.36
CA ALA A 116 3.62 3.30 -6.17
C ALA A 116 5.01 2.71 -5.86
N ILE A 117 5.08 1.82 -4.86
CA ILE A 117 6.32 1.15 -4.47
C ILE A 117 6.90 0.34 -5.64
N GLU A 118 6.09 -0.49 -6.29
CA GLU A 118 6.53 -1.30 -7.43
C GLU A 118 7.11 -0.43 -8.54
N SER A 119 6.40 0.64 -8.93
CA SER A 119 6.87 1.54 -9.98
C SER A 119 8.19 2.22 -9.62
N THR A 120 8.37 2.62 -8.35
CA THR A 120 9.61 3.26 -7.89
C THR A 120 10.76 2.28 -7.83
N LEU A 121 10.58 1.07 -7.29
CA LEU A 121 11.66 0.07 -7.25
C LEU A 121 12.10 -0.35 -8.65
N ARG A 122 11.16 -0.48 -9.60
CA ARG A 122 11.47 -0.71 -11.02
C ARG A 122 12.28 0.44 -11.62
N CYS A 123 11.94 1.69 -11.28
CA CYS A 123 12.68 2.85 -11.73
C CYS A 123 14.12 2.86 -11.18
N ILE A 124 14.28 2.66 -9.87
CA ILE A 124 15.59 2.59 -9.20
C ILE A 124 16.44 1.47 -9.81
N MET A 125 15.88 0.27 -10.00
CA MET A 125 16.60 -0.86 -10.57
C MET A 125 17.15 -0.54 -11.97
N ARG A 126 16.36 0.14 -12.83
CA ARG A 126 16.81 0.58 -14.16
C ARG A 126 17.90 1.66 -14.09
N GLY A 127 17.88 2.50 -13.05
CA GLY A 127 18.94 3.47 -12.79
C GLY A 127 20.26 2.82 -12.39
N ILE A 128 20.21 1.75 -11.58
CA ILE A 128 21.40 1.00 -11.16
C ILE A 128 21.97 0.16 -12.31
N ASP A 129 21.11 -0.58 -12.99
CA ASP A 129 21.50 -1.51 -14.04
C ASP A 129 20.47 -1.41 -15.18
N PRO A 130 20.73 -0.55 -16.20
CA PRO A 130 19.84 -0.41 -17.35
C PRO A 130 19.65 -1.71 -18.15
N SER A 131 20.54 -2.69 -17.98
CA SER A 131 20.49 -3.99 -18.64
C SER A 131 19.76 -5.06 -17.80
N ALA A 132 19.54 -4.80 -16.51
CA ALA A 132 18.83 -5.73 -15.66
C ALA A 132 17.34 -5.77 -16.01
N HIS A 133 16.82 -6.99 -16.14
CA HIS A 133 15.37 -7.26 -16.25
C HIS A 133 14.68 -6.52 -17.41
N PHE A 134 15.20 -6.67 -18.64
CA PHE A 134 14.61 -6.06 -19.85
C PHE A 134 13.09 -6.30 -19.97
N GLY A 135 12.32 -5.23 -19.78
CA GLY A 135 10.89 -5.15 -20.10
C GLY A 135 9.95 -5.03 -18.89
N ALA A 136 8.79 -4.38 -19.12
CA ALA A 136 7.72 -4.25 -18.12
C ALA A 136 7.12 -5.60 -17.67
N ALA A 137 7.44 -6.70 -18.36
CA ALA A 137 6.90 -8.03 -18.13
C ALA A 137 7.64 -8.84 -17.06
N VAL A 138 8.79 -8.37 -16.55
CA VAL A 138 9.50 -9.12 -15.50
C VAL A 138 8.69 -9.08 -14.21
N GLU A 139 8.50 -10.27 -13.62
CA GLU A 139 7.79 -10.45 -12.35
C GLU A 139 8.42 -9.56 -11.27
N PHE A 140 7.59 -8.77 -10.58
CA PHE A 140 8.05 -7.80 -9.59
C PHE A 140 8.94 -8.43 -8.51
N LYS A 141 8.65 -9.68 -8.12
CA LYS A 141 9.47 -10.46 -7.20
C LYS A 141 10.94 -10.51 -7.58
N ARG A 142 11.24 -10.78 -8.85
CA ARG A 142 12.62 -10.86 -9.34
C ARG A 142 13.34 -9.51 -9.23
N ILE A 143 12.59 -8.42 -9.36
CA ILE A 143 13.14 -7.06 -9.30
C ILE A 143 13.52 -6.69 -7.88
N TYR A 144 12.59 -6.83 -6.93
CA TYR A 144 12.94 -6.49 -5.54
C TYR A 144 13.91 -7.50 -4.93
N ASP A 145 13.86 -8.79 -5.29
CA ASP A 145 14.83 -9.78 -4.82
C ASP A 145 16.25 -9.42 -5.29
N ASP A 146 16.43 -9.10 -6.57
CA ASP A 146 17.74 -8.71 -7.11
C ASP A 146 18.22 -7.37 -6.51
N LEU A 147 17.35 -6.35 -6.49
CA LEU A 147 17.65 -5.05 -5.89
C LEU A 147 18.15 -5.22 -4.45
N ILE A 148 17.37 -5.89 -3.60
CA ILE A 148 17.65 -5.98 -2.15
C ILE A 148 18.85 -6.89 -1.85
N ARG A 149 19.05 -7.97 -2.61
CA ARG A 149 20.13 -8.94 -2.33
C ARG A 149 21.47 -8.53 -2.92
N ASN A 150 21.46 -7.90 -4.08
CA ASN A 150 22.67 -7.75 -4.89
C ASN A 150 23.05 -6.30 -5.19
N ARG A 151 22.12 -5.34 -5.06
CA ARG A 151 22.33 -3.97 -5.55
C ARG A 151 22.35 -2.90 -4.46
N LEU A 152 21.76 -3.14 -3.30
CA LEU A 152 21.87 -2.25 -2.15
C LEU A 152 23.16 -2.50 -1.36
N THR A 153 23.57 -1.53 -0.54
CA THR A 153 24.78 -1.66 0.30
C THR A 153 24.67 -2.74 1.38
N ALA A 154 23.46 -2.97 1.89
CA ALA A 154 23.17 -3.97 2.91
C ALA A 154 21.99 -4.84 2.49
N ILE A 155 22.14 -6.16 2.66
CA ILE A 155 21.06 -7.11 2.41
C ILE A 155 20.01 -6.98 3.52
N ARG A 156 18.75 -6.78 3.13
CA ARG A 156 17.61 -6.59 4.03
C ARG A 156 16.54 -7.64 3.78
N ILE A 157 16.71 -8.82 4.37
CA ILE A 157 15.76 -9.95 4.20
C ILE A 157 14.36 -9.57 4.68
N ASP A 158 14.26 -8.74 5.70
CA ASP A 158 13.01 -8.19 6.22
C ASP A 158 12.22 -7.39 5.16
N PHE A 159 12.90 -6.73 4.22
CA PHE A 159 12.26 -6.01 3.12
C PHE A 159 11.67 -6.96 2.08
N ILE A 160 12.34 -8.09 1.85
CA ILE A 160 11.86 -9.15 0.95
C ILE A 160 10.61 -9.80 1.54
N GLU A 161 10.64 -10.17 2.83
CA GLU A 161 9.49 -10.73 3.53
C GLU A 161 8.28 -9.78 3.51
N LEU A 162 8.53 -8.49 3.77
CA LEU A 162 7.51 -7.44 3.69
C LEU A 162 6.87 -7.37 2.30
N LEU A 163 7.67 -7.35 1.22
CA LEU A 163 7.16 -7.27 -0.15
C LEU A 163 6.47 -8.56 -0.60
N ASP A 164 6.94 -9.71 -0.15
CA ASP A 164 6.27 -11.00 -0.36
C ASP A 164 4.90 -11.03 0.32
N PHE A 165 4.80 -10.53 1.55
CA PHE A 165 3.55 -10.43 2.29
C PHE A 165 2.59 -9.40 1.68
N PHE A 166 3.09 -8.22 1.34
CA PHE A 166 2.30 -7.16 0.71
C PHE A 166 1.78 -7.61 -0.66
N SER A 167 2.59 -8.31 -1.45
CA SER A 167 2.15 -8.88 -2.74
C SER A 167 1.03 -9.92 -2.56
N ALA A 168 1.13 -10.79 -1.55
CA ALA A 168 0.09 -11.76 -1.24
C ALA A 168 -1.22 -11.09 -0.78
N LEU A 169 -1.15 -10.07 0.07
CA LEU A 169 -2.32 -9.26 0.46
C LEU A 169 -2.95 -8.51 -0.72
N ARG A 170 -2.13 -7.93 -1.61
CA ARG A 170 -2.65 -7.27 -2.82
C ARG A 170 -3.41 -8.27 -3.69
N ASN A 171 -2.95 -9.51 -3.79
CA ASN A 171 -3.66 -10.55 -4.54
C ASN A 171 -5.06 -10.83 -3.99
N THR A 172 -5.27 -10.84 -2.67
CA THR A 172 -6.61 -11.08 -2.09
C THR A 172 -7.55 -9.89 -2.30
N ILE A 173 -7.00 -8.67 -2.23
CA ILE A 173 -7.73 -7.42 -2.48
C ILE A 173 -8.36 -7.40 -3.89
N HIS A 174 -7.70 -7.97 -4.89
CA HIS A 174 -8.27 -8.06 -6.24
C HIS A 174 -9.40 -9.09 -6.40
N ASN A 175 -9.57 -9.97 -5.42
CA ASN A 175 -10.45 -11.13 -5.50
C ASN A 175 -11.45 -11.14 -4.33
N ASN A 176 -11.91 -9.95 -3.91
CA ASN A 176 -12.87 -9.77 -2.82
C ASN A 176 -12.46 -10.49 -1.52
N GLY A 177 -11.16 -10.48 -1.20
CA GLY A 177 -10.59 -11.12 -0.01
C GLY A 177 -10.22 -12.59 -0.19
N ILE A 178 -10.49 -13.21 -1.35
CA ILE A 178 -10.15 -14.61 -1.64
C ILE A 178 -8.73 -14.70 -2.20
N TYR A 179 -7.93 -15.63 -1.71
CA TYR A 179 -6.56 -15.82 -2.21
C TYR A 179 -6.47 -16.75 -3.41
N PHE A 180 -5.78 -16.32 -4.47
CA PHE A 180 -5.50 -17.16 -5.65
C PHE A 180 -4.03 -17.06 -6.06
N HIS A 181 -3.28 -18.14 -5.88
CA HIS A 181 -1.91 -18.26 -6.38
C HIS A 181 -1.86 -18.80 -7.81
N LYS A 182 -0.91 -18.30 -8.61
CA LYS A 182 -0.69 -18.73 -10.01
C LYS A 182 -0.45 -20.23 -10.17
N SER A 183 0.11 -20.89 -9.15
CA SER A 183 0.39 -22.33 -9.17
C SER A 183 -0.75 -23.20 -8.65
N GLY A 184 -1.88 -22.63 -8.22
CA GLY A 184 -2.96 -23.40 -7.59
C GLY A 184 -2.72 -23.81 -6.13
N ASN A 185 -1.62 -23.36 -5.51
CA ASN A 185 -1.22 -23.80 -4.16
C ASN A 185 -1.50 -22.73 -3.10
N SER A 186 -1.79 -23.19 -1.88
CA SER A 186 -1.71 -22.35 -0.68
C SER A 186 -0.26 -21.97 -0.39
N ILE A 187 -0.06 -20.79 0.20
CA ILE A 187 1.25 -20.33 0.66
C ILE A 187 1.17 -19.85 2.10
N SER A 188 2.32 -19.81 2.78
CA SER A 188 2.46 -19.08 4.04
C SER A 188 3.46 -17.95 3.84
N ARG A 189 3.23 -16.83 4.53
CA ARG A 189 4.10 -15.66 4.51
C ARG A 189 4.32 -15.15 5.92
N THR A 190 5.56 -14.76 6.19
CA THR A 190 5.95 -14.18 7.47
C THR A 190 5.90 -12.67 7.39
N PHE A 191 5.32 -12.03 8.40
CA PHE A 191 5.41 -10.59 8.62
C PHE A 191 5.64 -10.32 10.11
N LYS A 192 6.73 -9.61 10.44
CA LYS A 192 7.19 -9.35 11.83
C LYS A 192 7.28 -10.61 12.68
N GLY A 193 7.83 -11.69 12.11
CA GLY A 193 7.98 -12.98 12.80
C GLY A 193 6.67 -13.75 13.02
N LYS A 194 5.53 -13.22 12.56
CA LYS A 194 4.24 -13.94 12.58
C LYS A 194 3.96 -14.57 11.22
N SER A 195 3.53 -15.83 11.23
CA SER A 195 3.12 -16.55 10.03
C SER A 195 1.65 -16.28 9.70
N TYR A 196 1.37 -16.09 8.42
CA TYR A 196 0.04 -15.84 7.86
C TYR A 196 -0.22 -16.79 6.70
N ASP A 197 -1.28 -17.59 6.81
CA ASP A 197 -1.62 -18.59 5.81
C ASP A 197 -2.59 -18.04 4.77
N PHE A 198 -2.20 -18.13 3.51
CA PHE A 198 -3.00 -17.76 2.35
C PHE A 198 -3.46 -19.05 1.66
N ASN A 199 -4.64 -19.51 2.05
CA ASN A 199 -5.22 -20.75 1.54
C ASN A 199 -5.84 -20.53 0.16
N TYR A 200 -5.47 -21.37 -0.82
CA TYR A 200 -5.97 -21.24 -2.18
C TYR A 200 -7.50 -21.36 -2.25
N GLY A 201 -8.14 -20.39 -2.91
CA GLY A 201 -9.59 -20.34 -3.08
C GLY A 201 -10.37 -20.04 -1.79
N GLN A 202 -9.69 -19.60 -0.73
CA GLN A 202 -10.32 -19.27 0.55
C GLN A 202 -10.20 -17.77 0.88
N PRO A 203 -11.20 -17.20 1.58
CA PRO A 203 -11.09 -15.85 2.11
C PRO A 203 -10.01 -15.75 3.19
N ILE A 204 -9.34 -14.61 3.28
CA ILE A 204 -8.45 -14.31 4.41
C ILE A 204 -9.18 -13.53 5.50
N GLU A 205 -8.94 -13.88 6.77
CA GLU A 205 -9.61 -13.25 7.92
C GLU A 205 -8.74 -12.21 8.64
N PHE A 206 -7.44 -12.15 8.33
CA PHE A 206 -6.48 -11.32 9.08
C PHE A 206 -6.25 -9.92 8.48
N ALA A 207 -6.80 -9.59 7.30
CA ALA A 207 -6.62 -8.31 6.61
C ALA A 207 -7.42 -7.14 7.24
N SER A 208 -7.19 -6.94 8.54
CA SER A 208 -7.73 -5.84 9.33
C SER A 208 -6.99 -4.52 9.07
N TRP A 209 -7.67 -3.39 9.29
CA TRP A 209 -7.04 -2.07 9.17
C TRP A 209 -5.74 -1.91 9.96
N PRO A 210 -5.63 -2.36 11.24
CA PRO A 210 -4.38 -2.27 11.97
C PRO A 210 -3.20 -2.94 11.26
N LEU A 211 -3.41 -4.16 10.74
CA LEU A 211 -2.38 -4.90 10.00
C LEU A 211 -2.01 -4.19 8.69
N LEU A 212 -3.00 -3.72 7.94
CA LEU A 212 -2.76 -3.02 6.67
C LEU A 212 -1.99 -1.72 6.89
N LEU A 213 -2.31 -0.95 7.94
CA LEU A 213 -1.58 0.26 8.30
C LEU A 213 -0.14 -0.03 8.74
N GLU A 214 0.10 -1.15 9.42
CA GLU A 214 1.45 -1.59 9.75
C GLU A 214 2.26 -1.94 8.49
N VAL A 215 1.68 -2.72 7.58
CA VAL A 215 2.33 -3.06 6.29
C VAL A 215 2.65 -1.81 5.50
N LEU A 216 1.69 -0.87 5.39
CA LEU A 216 1.89 0.40 4.69
C LEU A 216 3.00 1.24 5.33
N SER A 217 2.98 1.35 6.67
CA SER A 217 4.00 2.07 7.44
C SER A 217 5.40 1.52 7.16
N ASP A 218 5.55 0.19 7.23
CA ASP A 218 6.84 -0.47 7.04
C ASP A 218 7.29 -0.40 5.58
N ALA A 219 6.37 -0.48 4.63
CA ALA A 219 6.66 -0.38 3.20
C ALA A 219 7.09 1.04 2.81
N ALA A 220 6.48 2.07 3.40
CA ALA A 220 6.92 3.45 3.26
C ALA A 220 8.34 3.65 3.84
N ASN A 221 8.60 3.11 5.03
CA ASN A 221 9.93 3.19 5.65
C ASN A 221 11.00 2.44 4.83
N MET A 222 10.67 1.25 4.33
CA MET A 222 11.51 0.49 3.40
C MET A 222 11.87 1.35 2.19
N LEU A 223 10.89 2.00 1.56
CA LEU A 223 11.15 2.83 0.38
C LEU A 223 12.10 3.99 0.70
N ILE A 224 11.91 4.66 1.85
CA ILE A 224 12.81 5.72 2.33
C ILE A 224 14.24 5.19 2.50
N VAL A 225 14.41 4.04 3.16
CA VAL A 225 15.73 3.42 3.36
C VAL A 225 16.39 3.07 2.03
N ILE A 226 15.64 2.51 1.08
CA ILE A 226 16.16 2.17 -0.25
C ILE A 226 16.59 3.44 -0.99
N VAL A 227 15.78 4.50 -0.98
CA VAL A 227 16.12 5.78 -1.64
C VAL A 227 17.38 6.41 -1.04
N LEU A 228 17.60 6.23 0.27
CA LEU A 228 18.76 6.74 0.98
C LEU A 228 19.98 5.80 0.95
N ASP A 229 19.89 4.65 0.30
CA ASP A 229 21.02 3.73 0.13
C ASP A 229 22.12 4.36 -0.73
N THR A 230 23.39 4.14 -0.38
CA THR A 230 24.52 4.77 -1.08
C THR A 230 24.56 4.42 -2.57
N ASN A 231 24.19 3.19 -2.95
CA ASN A 231 24.21 2.79 -4.36
C ASN A 231 23.10 3.49 -5.14
N VAL A 232 21.94 3.72 -4.53
CA VAL A 232 20.82 4.47 -5.15
C VAL A 232 21.12 5.97 -5.24
N ILE A 233 21.73 6.52 -4.20
CA ILE A 233 22.16 7.93 -4.17
C ILE A 233 23.22 8.21 -5.25
N SER A 234 24.13 7.26 -5.48
CA SER A 234 25.23 7.44 -6.42
C SER A 234 24.81 7.49 -7.90
N ILE A 235 23.55 7.19 -8.21
CA ILE A 235 23.06 7.20 -9.59
C ILE A 235 22.99 8.65 -10.08
N PRO A 236 23.72 8.99 -11.18
CA PRO A 236 23.82 10.36 -11.65
C PRO A 236 22.54 10.85 -12.34
N GLY A 237 22.24 12.13 -12.16
CA GLY A 237 21.12 12.80 -12.82
C GLY A 237 19.74 12.35 -12.32
N ASP A 238 18.70 12.75 -13.05
CA ASP A 238 17.31 12.42 -12.72
C ASP A 238 16.98 10.98 -13.12
N LEU A 239 16.33 10.26 -12.22
CA LEU A 239 15.69 8.98 -12.52
C LEU A 239 14.26 9.23 -12.97
N ILE A 240 14.05 9.39 -14.28
CA ILE A 240 12.73 9.77 -14.82
C ILE A 240 11.66 8.74 -14.44
N ASP A 241 10.68 9.17 -13.65
CA ASP A 241 9.47 8.43 -13.36
C ASP A 241 8.56 8.43 -14.60
N PRO A 242 8.26 7.27 -15.22
CA PRO A 242 7.42 7.24 -16.42
C PRO A 242 6.00 7.76 -16.20
N ALA A 243 5.55 7.86 -14.94
CA ALA A 243 4.22 8.37 -14.60
C ALA A 243 4.20 9.87 -14.27
N SER A 244 5.35 10.56 -14.29
CA SER A 244 5.46 12.00 -14.01
C SER A 244 5.57 12.87 -15.26
N THR A 245 5.61 12.27 -16.44
CA THR A 245 5.61 12.96 -17.74
C THR A 245 4.20 13.25 -18.23
#